data_AF-A0A919WR91-F1
#
_entry.id   AF-A0A919WR91-F1
#
_cell.length_a   1.000
_cell.length_b   1.000
_cell.length_c   1.000
_cell.angle_alpha   90.00
_cell.angle_beta   90.00
_cell.angle_gamma   90.00
#
_symmetry.space_group_name_H-M   'P 1'
#
loop_
_entity.id
_entity.type
_entity.pdbx_description
1 polymer ?
#
loop_
_entity_poly.entity_id
_entity_poly.type
_entity_poly.pdbx_seq_one_letter_code
_entity_poly.pdbx_strand_id
1 'polypeptide(L)'
;MHPYRMQQLIKERGKDEVINVRHRTSIYQTIDRLHRDKAIAIQEKKKNEGRPDLIVYEITDLGRNAAYSWIREMISTPAQEFLEFPAAVSFLALLTPEDVALLFQQRVSALEKTLSHLEDQFQKGASLGLPRLFLLETEYQQIVLAAEMEWIQSIIEDIHAKKLKWSMEELREKENL
;
A
#
# COMPACT_ATOMS: atom_id res chain seq x y z
N MET A 1 -8.73 -23.72 4.04
CA MET A 1 -7.29 -23.38 3.92
C MET A 1 -6.66 -23.27 5.32
N HIS A 2 -5.42 -23.73 5.48
CA HIS A 2 -4.65 -23.60 6.71
C HIS A 2 -3.93 -22.24 6.78
N PRO A 3 -3.79 -21.59 7.96
CA PRO A 3 -3.15 -20.26 8.11
C PRO A 3 -1.77 -20.15 7.45
N TYR A 4 -0.93 -21.20 7.58
CA TYR A 4 0.38 -21.23 6.94
C TYR A 4 0.32 -21.13 5.41
N ARG A 5 -0.65 -21.82 4.78
CA ARG A 5 -0.81 -21.76 3.32
C ARG A 5 -1.39 -20.41 2.89
N MET A 6 -2.23 -19.77 3.70
CA MET A 6 -2.69 -18.41 3.46
C MET A 6 -1.51 -17.43 3.42
N GLN A 7 -0.60 -17.52 4.40
CA GLN A 7 0.60 -16.70 4.44
C GLN A 7 1.50 -16.92 3.22
N GLN A 8 1.70 -18.19 2.83
CA GLN A 8 2.51 -18.52 1.67
C GLN A 8 1.87 -17.95 0.38
N LEU A 9 0.55 -18.06 0.23
CA LEU A 9 -0.16 -17.53 -0.93
C LEU A 9 -0.18 -16.00 -1.00
N ILE A 10 -0.21 -15.29 0.13
CA ILE A 10 -0.08 -13.82 0.16
C ILE A 10 1.25 -13.43 -0.48
N LYS A 11 2.34 -14.08 -0.05
CA LYS A 11 3.69 -13.80 -0.56
C LYS A 11 3.90 -14.28 -2.00
N GLU A 12 3.45 -15.50 -2.34
CA GLU A 12 3.53 -16.05 -3.70
C GLU A 12 2.81 -15.18 -4.73
N ARG A 13 1.79 -14.43 -4.30
CA ARG A 13 0.99 -13.54 -5.15
C ARG A 13 1.41 -12.07 -5.06
N GLY A 14 2.53 -11.75 -4.40
CA GLY A 14 3.01 -10.38 -4.22
C GLY A 14 2.06 -9.49 -3.44
N LYS A 15 1.09 -10.05 -2.71
CA LYS A 15 0.08 -9.25 -2.00
C LYS A 15 0.66 -8.55 -0.77
N ASP A 16 1.78 -9.01 -0.25
CA ASP A 16 2.54 -8.31 0.79
C ASP A 16 3.10 -6.94 0.33
N GLU A 17 3.09 -6.64 -0.97
CA GLU A 17 3.47 -5.32 -1.52
C GLU A 17 2.33 -4.28 -1.39
N VAL A 18 1.08 -4.73 -1.25
CA VAL A 18 -0.12 -3.86 -1.18
C VAL A 18 -0.88 -3.95 0.14
N ILE A 19 -0.64 -4.99 0.95
CA ILE A 19 -1.17 -5.11 2.30
C ILE A 19 -0.04 -5.33 3.30
N ASN A 20 -0.07 -4.55 4.39
CA ASN A 20 0.89 -4.68 5.47
C ASN A 20 0.66 -5.98 6.26
N VAL A 21 1.28 -7.08 5.82
CA VAL A 21 1.27 -8.38 6.51
C VAL A 21 2.57 -8.59 7.28
N ARG A 22 3.11 -7.53 7.93
CA ARG A 22 4.44 -7.53 8.56
C ARG A 22 4.60 -8.53 9.72
N HIS A 23 3.51 -9.02 10.34
CA HIS A 23 3.60 -9.89 11.52
C HIS A 23 2.78 -11.17 11.40
N ARG A 24 3.39 -12.34 11.65
CA ARG A 24 2.68 -13.64 11.71
C ARG A 24 1.48 -13.61 12.66
N THR A 25 1.62 -12.90 13.78
CA THR A 25 0.57 -12.76 14.79
C THR A 25 -0.70 -12.07 14.26
N SER A 26 -0.57 -11.13 13.30
CA SER A 26 -1.74 -10.42 12.75
C SER A 26 -2.63 -11.33 11.92
N ILE A 27 -2.07 -12.33 11.25
CA ILE A 27 -2.83 -13.32 10.48
C ILE A 27 -3.69 -14.18 11.42
N TYR A 28 -3.10 -14.71 12.49
CA TYR A 28 -3.84 -15.53 13.45
C TYR A 28 -4.93 -14.72 14.16
N GLN A 29 -4.63 -13.49 14.60
CA GLN A 29 -5.63 -12.59 15.19
C GLN A 29 -6.78 -12.27 14.22
N THR A 30 -6.47 -12.08 12.94
CA THR A 30 -7.48 -11.84 11.91
C THR A 30 -8.36 -13.08 11.70
N ILE A 31 -7.76 -14.27 11.64
CA ILE A 31 -8.49 -15.54 11.53
C ILE A 31 -9.40 -15.74 12.75
N ASP A 32 -8.89 -15.51 13.96
CA ASP A 32 -9.68 -15.63 15.19
C ASP A 32 -10.87 -14.66 15.18
N ARG A 33 -10.66 -13.40 14.74
CA ARG A 33 -11.73 -12.42 14.58
C ARG A 33 -12.76 -12.88 13.55
N LEU A 34 -12.33 -13.25 12.34
CA LEU A 34 -13.22 -13.71 11.28
C LEU A 34 -14.02 -14.95 11.70
N HIS A 35 -13.41 -15.85 12.48
CA HIS A 35 -14.10 -17.03 13.00
C HIS A 35 -15.11 -16.67 14.09
N ARG A 36 -14.75 -15.79 15.04
CA ARG A 36 -15.70 -15.25 16.04
C ARG A 36 -16.89 -14.56 15.39
N ASP A 37 -16.65 -13.81 14.32
CA ASP A 37 -17.68 -13.08 13.57
C ASP A 37 -18.45 -13.98 12.58
N LYS A 38 -18.18 -15.30 12.57
CA LYS A 38 -18.78 -16.31 11.70
C LYS A 38 -18.56 -16.07 10.20
N ALA A 39 -17.60 -15.23 9.83
CA ALA A 39 -17.19 -14.99 8.45
C ALA A 39 -16.39 -16.19 7.88
N ILE A 40 -15.75 -16.97 8.75
CA ILE A 40 -15.13 -18.26 8.41
C ILE A 40 -15.55 -19.33 9.41
N ALA A 41 -15.52 -20.59 8.99
CA ALA A 41 -15.82 -21.77 9.82
C ALA A 41 -14.67 -22.78 9.76
N ILE A 42 -14.59 -23.67 10.76
CA ILE A 42 -13.66 -24.79 10.75
C ILE A 42 -14.26 -25.90 9.89
N GLN A 43 -13.61 -26.18 8.76
CA GLN A 43 -13.97 -27.26 7.86
C GLN A 43 -13.45 -28.61 8.35
N GLU A 44 -12.20 -28.64 8.82
CA GLU A 44 -11.55 -29.88 9.28
C GLU A 44 -10.53 -29.58 10.39
N LYS A 45 -10.45 -30.49 11.37
CA LYS A 45 -9.33 -30.55 12.34
C LYS A 45 -8.63 -31.90 12.18
N LYS A 46 -7.40 -31.89 11.63
CA LYS A 46 -6.55 -33.10 11.61
C LYS A 46 -5.63 -33.08 12.82
N LYS A 47 -5.77 -34.09 13.69
CA LYS A 47 -4.79 -34.35 14.75
C LYS A 47 -3.52 -34.89 14.11
N ASN A 48 -2.39 -34.27 14.42
CA ASN A 48 -1.07 -34.79 14.05
C ASN A 48 -0.37 -35.29 15.31
N GLU A 49 0.08 -36.55 15.31
CA GLU A 49 0.91 -37.05 16.41
C GLU A 49 2.26 -36.30 16.44
N GLY A 50 2.55 -35.64 17.57
CA GLY A 50 3.80 -34.90 17.79
C GLY A 50 3.89 -33.50 17.13
N ARG A 51 2.81 -32.99 16.54
CA ARG A 51 2.75 -31.62 15.97
C ARG A 51 1.40 -30.94 16.30
N PRO A 52 1.30 -29.59 16.22
CA PRO A 52 0.04 -28.90 16.40
C PRO A 52 -1.05 -29.39 15.44
N ASP A 53 -2.30 -29.42 15.90
CA ASP A 53 -3.47 -29.76 15.09
C ASP A 53 -3.53 -28.87 13.83
N LEU A 54 -3.80 -29.50 12.69
CA LEU A 54 -3.97 -28.79 11.42
C LEU A 54 -5.44 -28.38 11.28
N ILE A 55 -5.72 -27.10 11.48
CA ILE A 55 -7.07 -26.52 11.35
C ILE A 55 -7.24 -25.93 9.96
N VAL A 56 -8.22 -26.43 9.22
CA VAL A 56 -8.58 -25.95 7.90
C VAL A 56 -9.83 -25.09 8.02
N TYR A 57 -9.72 -23.82 7.61
CA TYR A 57 -10.85 -22.88 7.61
C TYR A 57 -11.50 -22.76 6.24
N GLU A 58 -12.82 -22.61 6.18
CA GLU A 58 -13.56 -22.27 4.97
C GLU A 58 -14.32 -20.95 5.15
N ILE A 59 -14.50 -20.22 4.05
CA ILE A 59 -15.31 -18.99 4.06
C ILE A 59 -16.80 -19.37 4.11
N THR A 60 -17.56 -18.68 4.96
CA THR A 60 -19.02 -18.85 5.02
C THR A 60 -19.71 -17.94 4.00
N ASP A 61 -21.01 -18.15 3.75
CA ASP A 61 -21.79 -17.23 2.92
C ASP A 61 -21.85 -15.81 3.51
N LEU A 62 -21.89 -15.72 4.85
CA LEU A 62 -21.79 -14.45 5.56
C LEU A 62 -20.46 -13.74 5.26
N GLY A 63 -19.34 -14.46 5.37
CA GLY A 63 -18.01 -13.91 5.07
C GLY A 63 -17.85 -13.52 3.60
N ARG A 64 -18.41 -14.30 2.67
CA ARG A 64 -18.40 -14.00 1.25
C ARG A 64 -19.18 -12.72 0.94
N ASN A 65 -20.39 -12.59 1.49
CA ASN A 65 -21.23 -11.41 1.29
C ASN A 65 -20.58 -10.16 1.91
N ALA A 66 -20.00 -10.29 3.10
CA ALA A 66 -19.26 -9.20 3.75
C ALA A 66 -18.06 -8.75 2.89
N ALA A 67 -17.26 -9.68 2.38
CA ALA A 67 -16.11 -9.37 1.52
C ALA A 67 -16.54 -8.62 0.25
N TYR A 68 -17.62 -9.06 -0.42
CA TYR A 68 -18.13 -8.35 -1.59
C TYR A 68 -18.73 -6.99 -1.26
N SER A 69 -19.37 -6.82 -0.11
CA SER A 69 -19.86 -5.53 0.34
C SER A 69 -18.70 -4.56 0.55
N TRP A 70 -17.65 -4.99 1.26
CA TRP A 70 -16.48 -4.17 1.51
C TRP A 70 -15.72 -3.80 0.23
N ILE A 71 -15.55 -4.73 -0.72
CA ILE A 71 -14.91 -4.40 -2.01
C ILE A 71 -15.71 -3.33 -2.76
N ARG A 72 -17.06 -3.45 -2.77
CA ARG A 72 -17.91 -2.43 -3.41
C ARG A 72 -17.74 -1.08 -2.74
N GLU A 73 -17.78 -1.04 -1.42
CA GLU A 73 -17.60 0.18 -0.63
C GLU A 73 -16.24 0.84 -0.86
N MET A 74 -15.14 0.08 -0.80
CA MET A 74 -13.78 0.59 -1.04
C MET A 74 -13.61 1.19 -2.44
N ILE A 75 -14.28 0.63 -3.46
CA ILE A 75 -14.21 1.13 -4.82
C ILE A 75 -15.15 2.34 -5.02
N SER A 76 -16.34 2.34 -4.41
CA SER A 76 -17.35 3.38 -4.61
C SER A 76 -17.13 4.62 -3.76
N THR A 77 -16.49 4.46 -2.59
CA THR A 77 -16.43 5.48 -1.56
C THR A 77 -14.98 5.68 -1.15
N PRO A 78 -14.36 6.80 -1.56
CA PRO A 78 -13.02 7.15 -1.14
C PRO A 78 -12.93 7.20 0.38
N ALA A 79 -12.00 6.45 0.95
CA ALA A 79 -11.70 6.53 2.38
C ALA A 79 -10.87 7.78 2.66
N GLN A 80 -10.99 8.31 3.88
CA GLN A 80 -10.03 9.30 4.36
C GLN A 80 -8.72 8.57 4.69
N GLU A 81 -7.72 8.76 3.83
CA GLU A 81 -6.39 8.18 4.01
C GLU A 81 -5.45 9.17 4.70
N PHE A 82 -4.64 8.67 5.63
CA PHE A 82 -3.64 9.46 6.36
C PHE A 82 -2.24 9.05 5.89
N LEU A 83 -1.91 9.44 4.66
CA LEU A 83 -0.66 9.08 4.00
C LEU A 83 0.52 9.89 4.60
N GLU A 84 1.64 9.24 4.85
CA GLU A 84 2.83 9.85 5.49
C GLU A 84 3.44 10.97 4.63
N PHE A 85 3.50 10.79 3.31
CA PHE A 85 4.15 11.78 2.43
C PHE A 85 3.37 13.10 2.33
N PRO A 86 2.05 13.13 2.06
CA PRO A 86 1.26 14.36 2.16
C PRO A 86 1.32 15.03 3.54
N ALA A 87 1.39 14.24 4.61
CA ALA A 87 1.60 14.78 5.95
C ALA A 87 2.97 15.49 6.04
N ALA A 88 4.05 14.89 5.55
CA ALA A 88 5.38 15.53 5.50
C ALA A 88 5.39 16.79 4.63
N VAL A 89 4.70 16.77 3.48
CA VAL A 89 4.54 17.95 2.61
C VAL A 89 3.86 19.11 3.34
N SER A 90 2.92 18.81 4.24
CA SER A 90 2.24 19.84 5.06
C SER A 90 3.17 20.55 6.06
N PHE A 91 4.37 20.01 6.29
CA PHE A 91 5.36 20.55 7.23
C PHE A 91 6.69 20.94 6.57
N LEU A 92 6.76 21.11 5.24
CA LEU A 92 8.00 21.49 4.53
C LEU A 92 8.61 22.80 5.04
N ALA A 93 7.78 23.72 5.54
CA ALA A 93 8.23 24.99 6.12
C ALA A 93 9.25 24.81 7.26
N LEU A 94 9.26 23.65 7.93
CA LEU A 94 10.23 23.33 8.99
C LEU A 94 11.65 23.06 8.46
N LEU A 95 11.81 22.91 7.14
CA LEU A 95 13.08 22.66 6.46
C LEU A 95 13.44 23.84 5.54
N THR A 96 14.71 23.93 5.15
CA THR A 96 15.14 24.89 4.13
C THR A 96 14.69 24.43 2.73
N PRO A 97 14.44 25.34 1.77
CA PRO A 97 14.18 24.96 0.38
C PRO A 97 15.24 24.02 -0.19
N GLU A 98 16.52 24.26 0.12
CA GLU A 98 17.65 23.45 -0.33
C GLU A 98 17.59 22.02 0.24
N ASP A 99 17.28 21.86 1.53
CA ASP A 99 17.11 20.55 2.15
C ASP A 99 15.92 19.80 1.54
N VAL A 100 14.80 20.50 1.30
CA VAL A 100 13.62 19.91 0.66
C VAL A 100 13.97 19.40 -0.74
N ALA A 101 14.64 20.21 -1.57
CA ALA A 101 15.04 19.81 -2.91
C ALA A 101 15.94 18.56 -2.89
N LEU A 102 16.90 18.49 -1.96
CA LEU A 102 17.78 17.32 -1.81
C LEU A 102 17.00 16.05 -1.41
N LEU A 103 16.11 16.15 -0.42
CA LEU A 103 15.30 15.02 0.04
C LEU A 103 14.30 14.56 -1.04
N PHE A 104 13.74 15.51 -1.79
CA PHE A 104 12.85 15.23 -2.90
C PHE A 104 13.58 14.51 -4.04
N GLN A 105 14.82 14.88 -4.37
CA GLN A 105 15.64 14.14 -5.33
C GLN A 105 15.89 12.70 -4.88
N GLN A 106 16.21 12.48 -3.59
CA GLN A 106 16.38 11.14 -3.04
C GLN A 106 15.10 10.31 -3.16
N ARG A 107 13.94 10.93 -2.91
CA ARG A 107 12.64 10.29 -3.06
C ARG A 107 12.37 9.92 -4.52
N VAL A 108 12.59 10.83 -5.48
CA VAL A 108 12.43 10.53 -6.93
C VAL A 108 13.26 9.31 -7.31
N SER A 109 14.55 9.25 -6.93
CA SER A 109 15.40 8.09 -7.22
C SER A 109 14.93 6.78 -6.58
N ALA A 110 14.21 6.85 -5.45
CA ALA A 110 13.60 5.67 -4.85
C ALA A 110 12.33 5.24 -5.62
N LEU A 111 11.49 6.21 -6.01
CA LEU A 111 10.28 5.97 -6.78
C LEU A 111 10.58 5.41 -8.18
N GLU A 112 11.63 5.87 -8.85
CA GLU A 112 12.10 5.34 -10.15
C GLU A 112 12.42 3.85 -10.07
N LYS A 113 13.09 3.41 -8.99
CA LYS A 113 13.41 1.99 -8.77
C LYS A 113 12.14 1.17 -8.58
N THR A 114 11.17 1.70 -7.83
CA THR A 114 9.87 1.04 -7.64
C THR A 114 9.08 0.98 -8.94
N LEU A 115 9.06 2.07 -9.72
CA LEU A 115 8.37 2.13 -11.01
C LEU A 115 8.94 1.10 -11.99
N SER A 116 10.27 1.05 -12.14
CA SER A 116 10.95 0.07 -12.99
C SER A 116 10.63 -1.38 -12.57
N HIS A 117 10.52 -1.64 -11.26
CA HIS A 117 10.11 -2.96 -10.78
C HIS A 117 8.67 -3.32 -11.19
N LEU A 118 7.74 -2.38 -11.08
CA LEU A 118 6.35 -2.58 -11.48
C LEU A 118 6.20 -2.73 -12.99
N GLU A 119 6.98 -2.00 -13.79
CA GLU A 119 7.03 -2.15 -15.24
C GLU A 119 7.47 -3.57 -15.63
N ASP A 120 8.53 -4.08 -15.01
CA ASP A 120 9.00 -5.45 -15.21
C ASP A 120 7.93 -6.49 -14.85
N GLN A 121 7.23 -6.31 -13.73
CA GLN A 121 6.13 -7.20 -13.33
C GLN A 121 4.98 -7.17 -14.35
N PHE A 122 4.59 -5.98 -14.80
CA PHE A 122 3.53 -5.80 -15.78
C PHE A 122 3.86 -6.47 -17.11
N GLN A 123 5.08 -6.27 -17.63
CA GLN A 123 5.53 -6.87 -18.89
C GLN A 123 5.61 -8.40 -18.80
N LYS A 124 6.09 -8.94 -17.67
CA LYS A 124 6.07 -10.39 -17.41
C LYS A 124 4.64 -10.94 -17.40
N GLY A 125 3.71 -10.27 -16.72
CA GLY A 125 2.31 -10.68 -16.71
C GLY A 125 1.67 -10.64 -18.10
N ALA A 126 1.90 -9.57 -18.85
CA ALA A 126 1.39 -9.40 -20.21
C ALA A 126 1.96 -10.46 -21.19
N SER A 127 3.26 -10.73 -21.13
CA SER A 127 3.91 -11.75 -21.98
C SER A 127 3.47 -13.18 -21.66
N LEU A 128 3.05 -13.46 -20.42
CA LEU A 128 2.40 -14.71 -20.03
C LEU A 128 0.93 -14.81 -20.46
N GLY A 129 0.40 -13.78 -21.13
CA GLY A 129 -0.99 -13.76 -21.61
C GLY A 129 -2.02 -13.58 -20.49
N LEU A 130 -1.64 -13.00 -19.35
CA LEU A 130 -2.59 -12.73 -18.27
C LEU A 130 -3.63 -11.71 -18.74
N PRO A 131 -4.93 -11.95 -18.48
CA PRO A 131 -5.96 -10.95 -18.73
C PRO A 131 -5.65 -9.63 -18.03
N ARG A 132 -5.86 -8.49 -18.71
CA ARG A 132 -5.59 -7.13 -18.17
C ARG A 132 -6.23 -6.89 -16.80
N LEU A 133 -7.37 -7.51 -16.53
CA LEU A 133 -8.03 -7.45 -15.21
C LEU A 133 -7.06 -7.74 -14.05
N PHE A 134 -6.13 -8.69 -14.23
CA PHE A 134 -5.13 -9.06 -13.22
C PHE A 134 -3.92 -8.13 -13.19
N LEU A 135 -3.81 -7.20 -14.15
CA LEU A 135 -2.72 -6.23 -14.26
C LEU A 135 -3.15 -4.81 -13.85
N LEU A 136 -4.45 -4.56 -13.65
CA LEU A 136 -4.99 -3.22 -13.32
C LEU A 136 -4.40 -2.62 -12.04
N GLU A 137 -4.07 -3.46 -11.05
CA GLU A 137 -3.44 -3.02 -9.81
C GLU A 137 -2.05 -2.42 -10.07
N THR A 138 -1.21 -3.12 -10.81
CA THR A 138 0.11 -2.64 -11.23
C THR A 138 0.00 -1.41 -12.13
N GLU A 139 -0.97 -1.40 -13.06
CA GLU A 139 -1.25 -0.25 -13.93
C GLU A 139 -1.60 1.00 -13.10
N TYR A 140 -2.48 0.88 -12.10
CA TYR A 140 -2.83 1.96 -11.20
C TYR A 140 -1.61 2.48 -10.40
N GLN A 141 -0.81 1.58 -9.83
CA GLN A 141 0.37 1.94 -9.06
C GLN A 141 1.40 2.72 -9.90
N GLN A 142 1.66 2.29 -11.14
CA GLN A 142 2.56 2.99 -12.06
C GLN A 142 2.10 4.44 -12.30
N ILE A 143 0.80 4.62 -12.56
CA ILE A 143 0.21 5.95 -12.80
C ILE A 143 0.37 6.86 -11.59
N VAL A 144 0.04 6.37 -10.39
CA VAL A 144 0.15 7.16 -9.15
C VAL A 144 1.60 7.55 -8.86
N LEU A 145 2.54 6.62 -9.00
CA LEU A 145 3.96 6.90 -8.76
C LEU A 145 4.53 7.89 -9.78
N ALA A 146 4.17 7.75 -11.07
CA ALA A 146 4.60 8.68 -12.10
C ALA A 146 4.08 10.09 -11.83
N ALA A 147 2.81 10.24 -11.44
CA ALA A 147 2.22 11.53 -11.09
C ALA A 147 2.88 12.15 -9.86
N GLU A 148 3.19 11.35 -8.84
CA GLU A 148 3.92 11.84 -7.66
C GLU A 148 5.33 12.32 -8.03
N MET A 149 6.07 11.55 -8.84
CA MET A 149 7.39 11.94 -9.33
C MET A 149 7.36 13.23 -10.16
N GLU A 150 6.41 13.36 -11.07
CA GLU A 150 6.22 14.56 -11.90
C GLU A 150 5.99 15.79 -11.01
N TRP A 151 5.10 15.67 -10.02
CA TRP A 151 4.84 16.74 -9.07
C TRP A 151 6.10 17.09 -8.27
N ILE A 152 6.80 16.11 -7.69
CA ILE A 152 8.04 16.34 -6.93
C ILE A 152 9.09 17.05 -7.78
N GLN A 153 9.27 16.60 -9.02
CA GLN A 153 10.24 17.19 -9.95
C GLN A 153 9.92 18.66 -10.25
N SER A 154 8.64 19.01 -10.44
CA SER A 154 8.22 20.40 -10.62
C SER A 154 8.55 21.29 -9.41
N ILE A 155 8.39 20.77 -8.18
CA ILE A 155 8.72 21.51 -6.96
C ILE A 155 10.23 21.73 -6.84
N ILE A 156 11.04 20.72 -7.16
CA ILE A 156 12.51 20.86 -7.21
C ILE A 156 12.90 21.96 -8.20
N GLU A 157 12.31 21.98 -9.39
CA GLU A 157 12.56 23.00 -10.40
C GLU A 157 12.18 24.41 -9.92
N ASP A 158 11.03 24.56 -9.26
CA ASP A 158 10.60 25.84 -8.72
C ASP A 158 11.51 26.34 -7.59
N ILE A 159 12.02 25.44 -6.75
CA ILE A 159 13.02 25.77 -5.71
C ILE A 159 14.33 26.23 -6.36
N HIS A 160 14.87 25.46 -7.31
CA HIS A 160 16.12 25.82 -8.00
C HIS A 160 16.00 27.12 -8.79
N ALA A 161 14.84 27.37 -9.41
CA ALA A 161 14.53 28.62 -10.10
C ALA A 161 14.21 29.79 -9.14
N LYS A 162 14.21 29.55 -7.81
CA LYS A 162 13.85 30.52 -6.76
C LYS A 162 12.43 31.10 -6.93
N LYS A 163 11.55 30.40 -7.64
CA LYS A 163 10.11 30.71 -7.74
C LYS A 163 9.38 30.30 -6.48
N LEU A 164 9.82 29.20 -5.87
CA LEU A 164 9.36 28.73 -4.57
C LEU A 164 10.49 28.91 -3.56
N LYS A 165 10.29 29.82 -2.61
CA LYS A 165 11.25 30.15 -1.54
C LYS A 165 10.48 30.49 -0.28
N TRP A 166 11.08 30.18 0.86
CA TRP A 166 10.54 30.55 2.17
C TRP A 166 11.68 30.63 3.18
N SER A 167 11.44 31.37 4.26
CA SER A 167 12.22 31.28 5.49
C SER A 167 11.26 31.24 6.68
N MET A 168 11.67 30.58 7.77
CA MET A 168 10.86 30.53 9.00
C MET A 168 10.61 31.93 9.59
N GLU A 169 11.51 32.89 9.34
CA GLU A 169 11.34 34.28 9.76
C GLU A 169 10.22 34.96 8.94
N GLU A 170 10.25 34.85 7.61
CA GLU A 170 9.23 35.42 6.71
C GLU A 170 7.83 34.81 6.93
N LEU A 171 7.77 33.52 7.28
CA LEU A 171 6.51 32.83 7.54
C LEU A 171 5.89 33.26 8.89
N ARG A 172 6.71 33.43 9.94
CA ARG A 172 6.24 33.92 11.25
C ARG A 172 5.75 35.36 11.20
N GLU A 173 6.35 36.21 10.38
CA GLU A 173 5.88 37.58 10.19
C GLU A 173 4.50 37.63 9.51
N LYS A 174 4.21 36.67 8.63
CA LYS A 174 2.92 36.58 7.92
C LYS A 174 1.80 35.92 8.72
N GLU A 175 2.11 35.06 9.70
CA GLU A 175 1.11 34.48 10.62
C GLU A 175 0.55 35.49 11.63
N ASN A 176 1.22 36.63 11.83
CA ASN A 176 0.81 37.68 12.77
C ASN A 176 -0.01 38.82 12.11
N LEU A 177 -0.49 38.62 10.87
CA LEU A 177 -1.34 39.53 10.09
C LEU A 177 -2.75 38.93 9.91
#